data_AF-A0A540K8B1-F1
#
_entry.id   AF-A0A540K8B1-F1
#
_cell.length_a   1.000
_cell.length_b   1.000
_cell.length_c   1.000
_cell.angle_alpha   90.00
_cell.angle_beta   90.00
_cell.angle_gamma   90.00
#
_symmetry.space_group_name_H-M   'P 1'
#
loop_
_entity.id
_entity.type
_entity.pdbx_description
1 polymer ?
#
loop_
_entity_poly.entity_id
_entity_poly.type
_entity_poly.pdbx_seq_one_letter_code
_entity_poly.pdbx_strand_id
1 'polypeptide(L)'
;MDDIVAKVDRVVTKYYYHQCVSLLMNRELFENAQRWSYHFSFYNSSMPYLSLLYGKMTEEERKKVGEIVNILDESITSLTFPIIHFALYEIDNDDISLKSWTKIAEIGR
;
A
#
# COMPACT_ATOMS: atom_id res chain seq x y z
N MET A 1 9.34 -16.86 -12.24
CA MET A 1 8.78 -16.19 -11.04
C MET A 1 7.29 -16.08 -11.32
N ASP A 2 6.43 -16.72 -10.54
CA ASP A 2 4.98 -16.79 -10.82
C ASP A 2 4.36 -15.39 -10.94
N ASP A 3 3.32 -15.23 -11.75
CA ASP A 3 2.61 -13.95 -11.90
C ASP A 3 2.09 -13.45 -10.55
N ILE A 4 2.65 -12.34 -10.05
CA ILE A 4 2.18 -11.72 -8.81
C ILE A 4 1.06 -10.75 -9.19
N VAL A 5 -0.14 -11.06 -8.72
CA VAL A 5 -1.33 -10.26 -8.97
C VAL A 5 -1.79 -9.63 -7.66
N ALA A 6 -2.04 -8.33 -7.70
CA ALA A 6 -2.71 -7.62 -6.62
C ALA A 6 -4.20 -7.51 -6.95
N LYS A 7 -5.04 -7.95 -6.01
CA LYS A 7 -6.48 -7.75 -6.06
C LYS A 7 -6.90 -6.88 -4.89
N VAL A 8 -7.62 -5.80 -5.17
CA VAL A 8 -8.18 -4.94 -4.13
C VAL A 8 -9.32 -5.68 -3.43
N ASP A 9 -9.33 -5.62 -2.09
CA ASP A 9 -10.40 -6.15 -1.24
C ASP A 9 -11.38 -5.02 -0.88
N ARG A 10 -10.85 -3.91 -0.36
CA ARG A 10 -11.64 -2.75 0.09
C ARG A 10 -10.79 -1.50 0.27
N VAL A 11 -11.45 -0.36 0.32
CA VAL A 11 -10.87 0.88 0.84
C VAL A 11 -10.85 0.82 2.37
N VAL A 12 -9.74 1.18 2.99
CA VAL A 12 -9.60 1.28 4.45
C VAL A 12 -9.02 2.63 4.85
N THR A 13 -9.49 3.14 5.99
CA THR A 13 -8.96 4.36 6.61
C THR A 13 -8.38 4.05 7.98
N LYS A 14 -7.20 4.57 8.31
CA LYS A 14 -6.60 4.37 9.64
C LYS A 14 -6.09 5.68 10.23
N TYR A 15 -6.01 5.72 11.55
CA TYR A 15 -5.31 6.79 12.26
C TYR A 15 -3.79 6.54 12.26
N TYR A 16 -3.21 6.49 11.07
CA TYR A 16 -1.77 6.33 10.86
C TYR A 16 -1.36 7.15 9.63
N TYR A 17 -0.31 7.96 9.76
CA TYR A 17 0.04 8.97 8.75
C TYR A 17 0.24 8.35 7.35
N HIS A 18 1.03 7.27 7.26
CA HIS A 18 1.35 6.59 6.00
C HIS A 18 0.24 5.64 5.53
N GLN A 19 -0.85 5.48 6.29
CA GLN A 19 -2.01 4.66 5.91
C GLN A 19 -3.34 5.37 6.23
N CYS A 20 -3.38 6.68 5.98
CA CYS A 20 -4.56 7.49 6.28
C CYS A 20 -5.76 6.99 5.46
N VAL A 21 -5.57 6.84 4.14
CA VAL A 21 -6.52 6.22 3.22
C VAL A 21 -5.74 5.29 2.29
N SER A 22 -6.16 4.02 2.20
CA SER A 22 -5.44 3.01 1.42
C SER A 22 -6.39 1.95 0.85
N LEU A 23 -5.94 1.28 -0.21
CA LEU A 23 -6.54 0.07 -0.73
C LEU A 23 -5.94 -1.12 -0.01
N LEU A 24 -6.75 -1.90 0.68
CA LEU A 24 -6.32 -3.16 1.26
C LEU A 24 -6.34 -4.24 0.17
N MET A 25 -5.27 -5.03 0.07
CA MET A 25 -5.16 -6.10 -0.91
C MET A 25 -5.68 -7.42 -0.34
N ASN A 26 -6.03 -8.36 -1.21
CA ASN A 26 -6.42 -9.70 -0.84
C ASN A 26 -5.26 -10.48 -0.15
N ARG A 27 -5.60 -11.60 0.48
CA ARG A 27 -4.66 -12.42 1.24
C ARG A 27 -3.58 -13.10 0.39
N GLU A 28 -3.85 -13.37 -0.88
CA GLU A 28 -2.90 -14.04 -1.78
C GLU A 28 -1.61 -13.24 -1.97
N LEU A 29 -1.71 -11.90 -2.02
CA LEU A 29 -0.54 -11.04 -2.10
C LEU A 29 0.31 -11.07 -0.81
N PHE A 30 -0.29 -11.33 0.35
CA PHE A 30 0.41 -11.39 1.62
C PHE A 30 1.47 -12.50 1.64
N GLU A 31 1.13 -13.67 1.12
CA GLU A 31 2.06 -14.83 1.09
C GLU A 31 3.28 -14.55 0.21
N ASN A 32 3.09 -13.84 -0.92
CA ASN A 32 4.18 -13.38 -1.75
C ASN A 32 5.04 -12.31 -1.05
N ALA A 33 4.40 -11.38 -0.33
CA ALA A 33 5.11 -10.35 0.42
C ALA A 33 5.97 -10.92 1.57
N GLN A 34 5.53 -11.99 2.25
CA GLN A 34 6.30 -12.64 3.31
C GLN A 34 7.68 -13.14 2.84
N ARG A 35 7.77 -13.63 1.61
CA ARG A 35 9.04 -14.12 1.05
C ARG A 35 10.08 -13.00 0.99
N TRP A 36 9.66 -11.79 0.62
CA TRP A 36 10.55 -10.62 0.60
C TRP A 36 10.98 -10.21 2.01
N SER A 37 10.04 -10.16 2.96
CA SER A 37 10.34 -9.84 4.36
C SER A 37 11.43 -10.76 4.93
N TYR A 38 11.35 -12.06 4.65
CA TYR A 38 12.37 -13.04 5.04
C TYR A 38 13.76 -12.71 4.45
N HIS A 39 13.86 -12.38 3.16
CA HIS A 39 15.13 -12.04 2.52
C HIS A 39 15.80 -10.79 3.10
N PHE A 40 15.02 -9.83 3.57
CA PHE A 40 15.50 -8.60 4.19
C PHE A 40 15.58 -8.69 5.73
N SER A 41 15.47 -9.90 6.29
CA SER A 41 15.55 -10.15 7.74
C SER A 41 14.55 -9.35 8.58
N PHE A 42 13.37 -9.04 8.04
CA PHE A 42 12.28 -8.41 8.80
C PHE A 42 11.02 -9.27 8.78
N TYR A 43 10.19 -9.15 9.81
CA TYR A 43 8.88 -9.77 9.86
C TYR A 43 7.81 -8.71 9.64
N ASN A 44 6.87 -8.97 8.72
CA ASN A 44 5.74 -8.08 8.48
C ASN A 44 4.43 -8.81 8.73
N SER A 45 3.74 -8.55 9.84
CA SER A 45 2.41 -9.11 10.08
C SER A 45 1.28 -8.38 9.35
N SER A 46 1.57 -7.28 8.66
CA SER A 46 0.56 -6.42 8.07
C SER A 46 0.08 -6.98 6.74
N MET A 47 -1.25 -6.98 6.57
CA MET A 47 -1.87 -7.19 5.27
C MET A 47 -1.33 -6.18 4.25
N PRO A 48 -1.06 -6.56 2.99
CA PRO A 48 -0.56 -5.63 2.00
C PRO A 48 -1.62 -4.57 1.68
N TYR A 49 -1.15 -3.34 1.46
CA TYR A 49 -2.01 -2.23 1.09
C TYR A 49 -1.27 -1.29 0.13
N LEU A 50 -2.06 -0.53 -0.62
CA LEU A 50 -1.57 0.59 -1.45
C LEU A 50 -2.14 1.87 -0.88
N SER A 51 -1.28 2.73 -0.33
CA SER A 51 -1.73 4.02 0.19
C SER A 51 -2.13 4.96 -0.93
N LEU A 52 -3.31 5.56 -0.79
CA LEU A 52 -3.83 6.58 -1.70
C LEU A 52 -3.51 7.98 -1.17
N LEU A 53 -3.51 8.14 0.15
CA LEU A 53 -3.27 9.43 0.80
C LEU A 53 -2.53 9.25 2.11
N TYR A 54 -1.49 10.05 2.30
CA TYR A 54 -0.83 10.25 3.59
C TYR A 54 -1.37 11.51 4.26
N GLY A 55 -1.49 11.49 5.58
CA GLY A 55 -1.97 12.67 6.30
C GLY A 55 -2.39 12.38 7.74
N LYS A 56 -2.41 13.45 8.54
CA LYS A 56 -3.12 13.46 9.83
C LYS A 56 -4.49 14.07 9.58
N MET A 57 -5.52 13.28 9.80
CA MET A 57 -6.92 13.68 9.59
C MET A 57 -7.73 13.26 10.80
N THR A 58 -8.82 13.98 11.09
CA THR A 58 -9.81 13.53 12.06
C THR A 58 -10.57 12.30 11.54
N GLU A 59 -11.37 11.66 12.39
CA GLU A 59 -12.18 10.51 11.95
C GLU A 59 -13.23 10.90 10.90
N GLU A 60 -13.85 12.07 11.09
CA GLU A 60 -14.85 12.63 10.19
C GLU A 60 -14.26 12.94 8.82
N GLU A 61 -13.06 13.54 8.79
CA GLU A 61 -12.33 13.81 7.56
C GLU A 61 -11.97 12.51 6.83
N ARG A 62 -11.41 11.52 7.54
CA ARG A 62 -11.07 10.22 6.95
C ARG A 62 -12.30 9.52 6.37
N LYS A 63 -13.42 9.54 7.07
CA LYS A 63 -14.68 8.94 6.59
C LYS A 63 -15.14 9.60 5.29
N LYS A 64 -15.14 10.94 5.25
CA LYS A 64 -15.51 11.71 4.06
C LYS A 64 -14.58 11.42 2.88
N VAL A 65 -13.27 11.33 3.10
CA VAL A 65 -12.31 10.99 2.03
C VAL A 65 -12.54 9.56 1.55
N GLY A 66 -12.81 8.61 2.44
CA GLY A 66 -13.16 7.24 2.06
C GLY A 66 -14.41 7.16 1.18
N GLU A 67 -15.42 7.98 1.44
CA GLU A 67 -16.62 8.12 0.60
C GLU A 67 -16.27 8.71 -0.78
N ILE A 68 -15.44 9.75 -0.82
CA ILE A 68 -14.97 10.38 -2.08
C ILE A 68 -14.23 9.38 -2.96
N VAL A 69 -13.41 8.49 -2.40
CA VAL A 69 -12.69 7.46 -3.18
C VAL A 69 -13.67 6.60 -3.98
N ASN A 70 -14.78 6.16 -3.37
CA ASN A 70 -15.79 5.36 -4.08
C ASN A 70 -16.57 6.16 -5.12
N ILE A 71 -16.76 7.47 -4.92
CA ILE A 71 -17.40 8.36 -5.90
C ILE A 71 -16.48 8.58 -7.12
N LEU A 72 -15.17 8.70 -6.88
CA LEU A 72 -14.19 8.91 -7.95
C LEU A 72 -14.00 7.65 -8.80
N ASP A 73 -14.06 6.47 -8.17
CA ASP A 73 -14.00 5.19 -8.85
C ASP A 73 -14.83 4.14 -8.11
N GLU A 74 -16.05 3.92 -8.59
CA GLU A 74 -16.97 2.92 -8.04
C GLU A 74 -16.44 1.49 -8.22
N SER A 75 -15.54 1.28 -9.18
CA SER A 75 -14.95 -0.02 -9.51
C SER A 75 -13.66 -0.30 -8.73
N ILE A 76 -13.18 0.63 -7.89
CA ILE A 76 -11.86 0.57 -7.26
C ILE A 76 -11.65 -0.71 -6.43
N THR A 77 -12.73 -1.23 -5.83
CA THR A 77 -12.72 -2.47 -5.03
C THR A 77 -12.70 -3.75 -5.87
N SER A 78 -12.96 -3.64 -7.18
CA SER A 78 -12.90 -4.76 -8.13
C SER A 78 -11.59 -4.80 -8.90
N LEU A 79 -10.71 -3.82 -8.71
CA LEU A 79 -9.43 -3.74 -9.43
C LEU A 79 -8.55 -4.95 -9.14
N THR A 80 -8.03 -5.49 -10.23
CA THR A 80 -7.03 -6.56 -10.24
C THR A 80 -5.95 -6.15 -11.22
N PHE A 81 -4.69 -6.13 -10.78
CA PHE A 81 -3.58 -5.66 -11.60
C PHE A 81 -2.30 -6.46 -11.33
N PRO A 82 -1.45 -6.64 -12.37
CA PRO A 82 -0.19 -7.33 -12.19
C PRO A 82 0.84 -6.44 -11.49
N ILE A 83 1.67 -7.05 -10.64
CA ILE A 83 2.89 -6.42 -10.11
C ILE A 83 4.05 -6.81 -11.02
N ILE A 84 4.50 -5.85 -11.84
CA ILE A 84 5.51 -6.08 -12.88
C ILE A 84 6.91 -5.60 -12.49
N HIS A 85 7.03 -4.72 -11.49
CA HIS A 85 8.30 -4.14 -11.06
C HIS A 85 8.40 -4.12 -9.54
N PHE A 86 9.64 -4.23 -9.03
CA PHE A 86 9.98 -4.07 -7.63
C PHE A 86 11.04 -2.99 -7.51
N ALA A 87 10.93 -2.14 -6.49
CA ALA A 87 11.90 -1.09 -6.22
C ALA A 87 12.39 -1.17 -4.77
N LEU A 88 13.70 -1.02 -4.61
CA LEU A 88 14.34 -0.88 -3.30
C LEU A 88 14.45 0.60 -2.98
N TYR A 89 13.94 1.00 -1.82
CA TYR A 89 14.04 2.36 -1.31
C TYR A 89 14.81 2.40 0.01
N GLU A 90 15.62 3.44 0.16
CA GLU A 90 16.03 3.94 1.46
C GLU A 90 14.95 4.92 1.93
N ILE A 91 14.38 4.66 3.10
CA ILE A 91 13.33 5.51 3.68
C ILE A 91 13.64 5.80 5.14
N ASP A 92 13.34 7.03 5.55
CA ASP A 92 13.13 7.35 6.95
C ASP A 92 11.62 7.28 7.21
N ASN A 93 11.21 6.36 8.08
CA ASN A 93 9.79 6.16 8.42
C ASN A 93 9.22 7.34 9.23
N ASP A 94 10.07 8.12 9.89
CA ASP A 94 9.66 9.29 10.67
C ASP A 94 9.59 10.55 9.80
N ASP A 95 10.16 10.53 8.58
CA ASP A 95 10.07 11.64 7.64
C ASP A 95 8.69 11.70 6.96
N ILE A 96 7.81 12.51 7.54
CA ILE A 96 6.50 12.83 6.95
C ILE A 96 6.58 13.79 5.76
N SER A 97 7.74 14.40 5.48
CA SER A 97 7.91 15.29 4.32
C SER A 97 8.16 14.52 3.02
N LEU A 98 8.49 13.22 3.13
CA LEU A 98 8.83 12.30 2.04
C LEU A 98 10.09 12.71 1.25
N LYS A 99 10.87 13.66 1.76
CA LYS A 99 12.06 14.19 1.06
C LYS A 99 13.29 13.30 1.25
N SER A 100 13.33 12.49 2.30
CA SER A 100 14.41 11.55 2.54
C SER A 100 14.29 10.26 1.72
N TRP A 101 13.12 10.00 1.12
CA TRP A 101 12.82 8.74 0.45
C TRP A 101 13.55 8.67 -0.89
N THR A 102 14.52 7.77 -0.97
CA THR A 102 15.40 7.65 -2.13
C THR A 102 15.30 6.26 -2.73
N LYS A 103 15.00 6.19 -4.03
CA LYS A 103 15.02 4.92 -4.76
C LYS A 103 16.48 4.51 -5.00
N ILE A 104 16.86 3.33 -4.52
CA ILE A 104 18.21 2.78 -4.70
C ILE A 104 18.29 1.96 -6.00
N ALA A 105 17.30 1.10 -6.23
CA ALA A 105 17.29 0.18 -7.36
C ALA A 105 15.86 -0.15 -7.78
N GLU A 106 15.73 -0.60 -9.02
CA GLU A 106 14.47 -1.09 -9.58
C GLU A 106 14.76 -2.31 -10.46
N ILE A 107 13.95 -3.34 -10.29
CA ILE A 107 14.00 -4.55 -11.10
C ILE A 107 12.61 -4.78 -11.71
N GLY A 108 12.57 -4.78 -13.03
CA GLY A 108 11.41 -5.25 -13.79
C GLY A 108 11.43 -6.77 -13.90
N ARG A 109 10.25 -7.33 -14.14
CA ARG A 109 10.14 -8.67 -14.71
C ARG A 109 10.41 -8.65 -16.21
#